data_AF-A0A0Q9WNI0-F1
#
_entry.id   AF-A0A0Q9WNI0-F1
#
_cell.length_a   1.000
_cell.length_b   1.000
_cell.length_c   1.000
_cell.angle_alpha   90.00
_cell.angle_beta   90.00
_cell.angle_gamma   90.00
#
_symmetry.space_group_name_H-M   'P 1'
#
loop_
_entity.id
_entity.type
_entity.pdbx_description
1 polymer ?
#
loop_
_entity_poly.entity_id
_entity_poly.type
_entity_poly.pdbx_seq_one_letter_code
_entity_poly.pdbx_strand_id
1 'polypeptide(L)'
;NKRIKDPKKTLETDIIFEEKEDEIDVLELNLYTDINDDFFNEANRIVQILMESQRHYEASRIKRYADIIFNLHRRYVDEVNENEILRPQIISSEGKLRLALELSATSEEAMENFKEALGDAWRESDVSAFREQLVQEKLQEVLIKCEGLADRNIGKTDDAAE
;
A
#
# COMPACT_ATOMS: atom_id res chain seq x y z
N ASN A 1 -56.38 -58.00 -44.23
CA ASN A 1 -55.56 -56.88 -44.73
C ASN A 1 -54.99 -56.06 -43.58
N LYS A 2 -53.86 -56.49 -43.02
CA LYS A 2 -53.06 -55.69 -42.08
C LYS A 2 -52.06 -54.86 -42.92
N ARG A 3 -52.24 -53.54 -42.96
CA ARG A 3 -51.23 -52.63 -43.50
C ARG A 3 -50.09 -52.56 -42.48
N ILE A 4 -48.98 -53.20 -42.80
CA ILE A 4 -47.69 -53.00 -42.13
C ILE A 4 -47.23 -51.61 -42.55
N LYS A 5 -47.10 -50.69 -41.60
CA LYS A 5 -46.45 -49.41 -41.82
C LYS A 5 -44.96 -49.64 -41.63
N ASP A 6 -44.20 -49.46 -42.70
CA ASP A 6 -42.74 -49.49 -42.66
C ASP A 6 -42.23 -48.45 -41.65
N PRO A 7 -41.22 -48.79 -40.82
CA PRO A 7 -40.62 -47.82 -39.92
C PRO A 7 -39.88 -46.78 -40.76
N LYS A 8 -40.25 -45.50 -40.57
CA LYS A 8 -39.52 -44.36 -41.10
C LYS A 8 -38.05 -44.51 -40.71
N LYS A 9 -37.17 -44.71 -41.69
CA LYS A 9 -35.72 -44.52 -41.51
C LYS A 9 -35.52 -43.09 -41.02
N THR A 10 -35.22 -42.94 -39.74
CA THR A 10 -34.53 -41.77 -39.20
C THR A 10 -33.22 -41.67 -39.98
N LEU A 11 -33.17 -40.70 -40.90
CA LEU A 11 -31.92 -40.25 -41.48
C LEU A 11 -31.13 -39.65 -40.33
N GLU A 12 -30.20 -40.43 -39.77
CA GLU A 12 -29.08 -39.89 -39.03
C GLU A 12 -28.34 -39.00 -40.03
N THR A 13 -28.65 -37.71 -40.01
CA THR A 13 -27.79 -36.71 -40.63
C THR A 13 -26.53 -36.70 -39.79
N ASP A 14 -25.48 -37.35 -40.29
CA ASP A 14 -24.14 -37.18 -39.78
C ASP A 14 -23.86 -35.68 -39.75
N ILE A 15 -23.76 -35.11 -38.56
CA ILE A 15 -23.28 -33.74 -38.38
C ILE A 15 -21.80 -33.82 -38.73
N ILE A 16 -21.48 -33.49 -39.98
CA ILE A 16 -20.11 -33.29 -40.43
C ILE A 16 -19.64 -32.03 -39.72
N PHE A 17 -19.04 -32.20 -38.54
CA PHE A 17 -18.18 -31.18 -37.97
C PHE A 17 -17.00 -31.07 -38.93
N GLU A 18 -16.94 -30.00 -39.71
CA GLU A 18 -15.66 -29.56 -40.22
C GLU A 18 -14.85 -29.16 -39.00
N GLU A 19 -13.99 -30.08 -38.56
CA GLU A 19 -12.93 -29.81 -37.59
C GLU A 19 -11.97 -28.83 -38.28
N LYS A 20 -12.36 -27.56 -38.30
CA LYS A 20 -11.38 -26.49 -38.38
C LYS A 20 -10.68 -26.57 -37.03
N GLU A 21 -9.55 -27.27 -37.02
CA GLU A 21 -8.53 -27.06 -36.01
C GLU A 21 -8.11 -25.60 -36.12
N ASP A 22 -8.87 -24.71 -35.50
CA ASP A 22 -8.32 -23.44 -35.09
C ASP A 22 -7.25 -23.83 -34.06
N GLU A 23 -5.98 -23.83 -34.48
CA GLU A 23 -4.76 -23.99 -33.65
C GLU A 23 -4.65 -22.84 -32.64
N ILE A 24 -5.72 -22.53 -31.91
CA ILE A 24 -5.65 -21.64 -30.76
C ILE A 24 -5.14 -22.50 -29.62
N ASP A 25 -3.84 -22.36 -29.34
CA ASP A 25 -3.25 -22.96 -28.16
C ASP A 25 -4.06 -22.49 -26.94
N VAL A 26 -4.57 -23.43 -26.16
CA VAL A 26 -5.40 -23.15 -24.98
C VAL A 26 -4.62 -22.29 -23.97
N LEU A 27 -3.28 -22.31 -24.02
CA LEU A 27 -2.43 -21.41 -23.23
C LEU A 27 -2.47 -19.94 -23.67
N GLU A 28 -2.82 -19.65 -24.93
CA GLU A 28 -2.85 -18.30 -25.48
C GLU A 28 -4.22 -17.63 -25.34
N LEU A 29 -5.23 -18.36 -24.84
CA LEU A 29 -6.57 -17.85 -24.66
C LEU A 29 -6.60 -16.71 -23.64
N ASN A 30 -6.97 -15.52 -24.08
CA ASN A 30 -7.24 -14.40 -23.20
C ASN A 30 -8.66 -14.51 -22.65
N LEU A 31 -8.76 -14.98 -21.41
CA LEU A 31 -10.03 -15.15 -20.70
C LEU A 31 -10.85 -13.87 -20.56
N TYR A 32 -10.27 -12.69 -20.75
CA TYR A 32 -10.96 -11.41 -20.68
C TYR A 32 -11.58 -10.99 -22.01
N THR A 33 -10.90 -11.23 -23.13
CA THR A 33 -11.32 -10.75 -24.46
C THR A 33 -11.95 -11.81 -25.33
N ASP A 34 -11.55 -13.07 -25.15
CA ASP A 34 -11.85 -14.13 -26.10
C ASP A 34 -13.13 -14.89 -25.71
N ILE A 35 -13.49 -14.89 -24.42
CA ILE A 35 -14.76 -15.43 -23.91
C ILE A 35 -15.83 -14.33 -23.94
N ASN A 36 -16.06 -13.78 -25.13
CA ASN A 36 -16.98 -12.66 -25.36
C ASN A 36 -18.38 -13.13 -25.81
N ASP A 37 -19.25 -12.18 -26.15
CA ASP A 37 -20.61 -12.48 -26.60
C ASP A 37 -20.64 -13.38 -27.84
N ASP A 38 -19.66 -13.26 -28.75
CA ASP A 38 -19.60 -14.09 -29.96
C ASP A 38 -19.33 -15.56 -29.61
N PHE A 39 -18.46 -15.82 -28.64
CA PHE A 39 -18.23 -17.18 -28.12
C PHE A 39 -19.52 -17.79 -27.57
N PHE A 40 -20.28 -17.05 -26.75
CA PHE A 40 -21.54 -17.55 -26.18
C PHE A 40 -22.65 -17.66 -27.23
N ASN A 41 -22.67 -16.79 -28.24
CA ASN A 41 -23.60 -16.87 -29.35
C ASN A 41 -23.35 -18.14 -30.18
N GLU A 42 -22.09 -18.47 -30.46
CA GLU A 42 -21.75 -19.70 -31.19
C GLU A 42 -22.04 -20.95 -30.33
N ALA A 43 -21.73 -20.93 -29.03
CA ALA A 43 -22.11 -22.02 -28.13
C ALA A 43 -23.63 -22.25 -28.11
N ASN A 44 -24.44 -21.18 -28.08
CA ASN A 44 -25.90 -21.27 -28.16
C ASN A 44 -26.37 -21.79 -29.52
N ARG A 45 -25.71 -21.41 -30.61
CA ARG A 45 -26.00 -21.92 -31.95
C ARG A 45 -25.76 -23.42 -32.04
N ILE A 46 -24.64 -23.92 -31.50
CA ILE A 46 -24.35 -25.36 -31.43
C ILE A 46 -25.43 -26.10 -30.63
N VAL A 47 -25.88 -25.53 -29.51
CA VAL A 47 -26.98 -26.09 -28.72
C VAL A 47 -28.27 -26.18 -29.54
N GLN A 48 -28.62 -25.15 -30.33
CA GLN A 48 -29.79 -25.16 -31.21
C GLN A 48 -29.69 -26.25 -32.28
N ILE A 49 -28.54 -26.35 -32.97
CA ILE A 49 -28.30 -27.39 -33.98
C ILE A 49 -28.49 -28.79 -33.38
N LEU A 50 -27.91 -29.05 -32.21
CA LEU A 50 -28.05 -30.35 -31.54
C LEU A 50 -29.49 -30.63 -31.10
N MET A 51 -30.24 -29.60 -30.68
CA MET A 51 -31.66 -29.74 -30.36
C MET A 51 -32.50 -30.09 -31.60
N GLU A 52 -32.22 -29.48 -32.75
CA GLU A 52 -32.89 -29.76 -34.02
C GLU A 52 -32.59 -31.17 -34.54
N SER A 53 -31.36 -31.66 -34.34
CA SER A 53 -30.97 -33.04 -34.65
C SER A 53 -31.43 -34.09 -33.63
N GLN A 54 -32.32 -33.74 -32.69
CA GLN A 54 -32.81 -34.62 -31.60
C GLN A 54 -31.72 -35.15 -30.65
N ARG A 55 -30.54 -34.53 -30.61
CA ARG A 55 -29.43 -34.85 -29.69
C ARG A 55 -29.56 -34.07 -28.37
N HIS A 56 -30.66 -34.33 -27.65
CA HIS A 56 -31.04 -33.55 -26.47
C HIS A 56 -30.07 -33.67 -25.29
N TYR A 57 -29.41 -34.83 -25.16
CA TYR A 57 -28.47 -35.07 -24.06
C TYR A 57 -27.22 -34.21 -24.20
N GLU A 58 -26.60 -34.20 -25.38
CA GLU A 58 -25.42 -33.40 -25.69
C GLU A 58 -25.75 -31.91 -25.66
N ALA A 59 -26.87 -31.50 -26.26
CA ALA A 59 -27.33 -30.11 -26.20
C ALA A 59 -27.47 -29.60 -24.75
N SER A 60 -28.06 -30.41 -23.87
CA SER A 60 -28.23 -30.06 -22.46
C SER A 60 -26.89 -29.95 -21.72
N ARG A 61 -25.91 -30.80 -22.03
CA ARG A 61 -24.57 -30.71 -21.43
C ARG A 61 -23.81 -29.48 -21.90
N ILE A 62 -23.80 -29.21 -23.21
CA ILE A 62 -23.11 -28.03 -23.76
C ILE A 62 -23.73 -26.76 -23.20
N LYS A 63 -25.06 -26.67 -23.17
CA LYS A 63 -25.76 -25.54 -22.54
C LYS A 63 -25.34 -25.34 -21.08
N ARG A 64 -25.34 -26.41 -20.28
CA ARG A 64 -24.91 -26.33 -18.89
C ARG A 64 -23.47 -25.82 -18.75
N TYR A 65 -22.55 -26.29 -19.58
CA TYR A 65 -21.16 -25.84 -19.52
C TYR A 65 -21.02 -24.39 -19.99
N ALA A 66 -21.71 -23.99 -21.06
CA ALA A 66 -21.75 -22.59 -21.51
C ALA A 66 -22.28 -21.67 -20.40
N ASP A 67 -23.36 -22.06 -19.72
CA ASP A 67 -23.92 -21.29 -18.59
C ASP A 67 -22.92 -21.18 -17.42
N ILE A 68 -22.18 -22.26 -17.11
CA ILE A 68 -21.15 -22.25 -16.06
C ILE A 68 -20.01 -21.30 -16.45
N ILE A 69 -19.50 -21.42 -17.68
CA ILE A 69 -18.42 -20.58 -18.20
C ILE A 69 -18.85 -19.11 -18.23
N PHE A 70 -20.09 -18.82 -18.62
CA PHE A 70 -20.65 -17.47 -18.63
C PHE A 70 -20.60 -16.81 -17.24
N ASN A 71 -21.04 -17.55 -16.21
CA ASN A 71 -21.01 -17.04 -14.84
C ASN A 71 -19.60 -16.87 -14.30
N LEU A 72 -18.68 -17.77 -14.63
CA LEU A 72 -17.26 -17.68 -14.27
C LEU A 72 -16.60 -16.48 -14.96
N HIS A 73 -16.79 -16.34 -16.27
CA HIS A 73 -16.26 -15.25 -17.07
C HIS A 73 -16.72 -13.90 -16.53
N ARG A 74 -18.01 -13.74 -16.27
CA ARG A 74 -18.55 -12.49 -15.70
C ARG A 74 -17.88 -12.12 -14.39
N ARG A 75 -17.74 -13.09 -13.46
CA ARG A 75 -17.06 -12.85 -12.18
C ARG A 75 -15.59 -12.49 -12.36
N TYR A 76 -14.91 -13.19 -13.27
CA TYR A 76 -13.52 -12.93 -13.58
C TYR A 76 -13.31 -11.51 -14.14
N VAL A 77 -14.15 -11.09 -15.10
CA VAL A 77 -14.13 -9.73 -15.66
C VAL A 77 -14.37 -8.68 -14.58
N ASP A 78 -15.37 -8.88 -13.71
CA ASP A 78 -15.64 -7.98 -12.58
C ASP A 78 -14.41 -7.87 -11.65
N GLU A 79 -13.79 -9.00 -11.31
CA GLU A 79 -12.60 -9.06 -10.45
C GLU A 79 -11.37 -8.41 -11.09
N VAL A 80 -11.12 -8.64 -12.38
CA VAL A 80 -10.01 -8.01 -13.12
C VAL A 80 -10.19 -6.49 -13.14
N ASN A 81 -11.39 -6.01 -13.45
CA ASN A 81 -11.70 -4.59 -13.46
C ASN A 81 -11.54 -3.95 -12.07
N GLU A 82 -11.98 -4.64 -11.01
CA GLU A 82 -11.76 -4.18 -9.65
C GLU A 82 -10.27 -4.13 -9.29
N ASN A 83 -9.51 -5.15 -9.70
CA ASN A 83 -8.06 -5.21 -9.46
C ASN A 83 -7.31 -4.09 -10.18
N GLU A 84 -7.68 -3.76 -11.41
CA GLU A 84 -7.12 -2.62 -12.16
C GLU A 84 -7.35 -1.29 -11.44
N ILE A 85 -8.48 -1.14 -10.73
CA ILE A 85 -8.78 0.04 -9.92
C ILE A 85 -7.99 0.05 -8.61
N LEU A 86 -7.87 -1.11 -7.95
CA LEU A 86 -7.23 -1.23 -6.64
C LEU A 86 -5.70 -1.11 -6.70
N ARG A 87 -5.05 -1.64 -7.75
CA ARG A 87 -3.58 -1.60 -7.88
C ARG A 87 -2.99 -0.19 -7.80
N PRO A 88 -3.48 0.82 -8.55
CA PRO A 88 -3.01 2.19 -8.41
C PRO A 88 -3.20 2.77 -7.00
N GLN A 89 -4.30 2.42 -6.32
CA GLN A 89 -4.57 2.90 -4.97
C GLN A 89 -3.60 2.30 -3.95
N ILE A 90 -3.25 1.02 -4.10
CA ILE A 90 -2.24 0.34 -3.29
C ILE A 90 -0.89 1.00 -3.49
N ILE A 91 -0.46 1.20 -4.74
CA ILE A 91 0.81 1.87 -5.08
C ILE A 91 0.85 3.29 -4.49
N SER A 92 -0.24 4.04 -4.61
CA SER A 92 -0.34 5.39 -4.03
C SER A 92 -0.22 5.35 -2.50
N SER A 93 -0.89 4.40 -1.86
CA SER A 93 -0.87 4.24 -0.40
C SER A 93 0.50 3.81 0.11
N GLU A 94 1.19 2.91 -0.60
CA GLU A 94 2.56 2.51 -0.32
C GLU A 94 3.53 3.71 -0.42
N GLY A 95 3.39 4.53 -1.47
CA GLY A 95 4.17 5.76 -1.62
C GLY A 95 3.95 6.74 -0.46
N LYS A 96 2.69 6.92 -0.02
CA LYS A 96 2.37 7.75 1.15
C LYS A 96 2.97 7.20 2.44
N LEU A 97 2.91 5.88 2.64
CA LEU A 97 3.51 5.23 3.81
C LEU A 97 5.03 5.40 3.83
N ARG A 98 5.69 5.22 2.69
CA ARG A 98 7.14 5.44 2.56
C ARG A 98 7.52 6.88 2.92
N LEU A 99 6.79 7.87 2.40
CA LEU A 99 7.02 9.28 2.73
C LEU A 99 6.77 9.57 4.22
N ALA A 100 5.73 8.97 4.81
CA ALA A 100 5.45 9.12 6.24
C ALA A 100 6.56 8.52 7.11
N LEU A 101 7.12 7.37 6.72
CA LEU A 101 8.25 6.75 7.40
C LEU A 101 9.52 7.61 7.29
N GLU A 102 9.81 8.14 6.11
CA GLU A 102 10.95 9.04 5.89
C GLU A 102 10.82 10.32 6.71
N LEU A 103 9.63 10.94 6.72
CA LEU A 103 9.34 12.10 7.55
C LEU A 103 9.49 11.78 9.04
N SER A 104 9.01 10.62 9.49
CA SER A 104 9.15 10.21 10.89
C SER A 104 10.62 10.02 11.28
N ALA A 105 11.42 9.39 10.41
CA ALA A 105 12.84 9.20 10.66
C ALA A 105 13.59 10.55 10.73
N THR A 106 13.32 11.46 9.80
CA THR A 106 13.91 12.81 9.84
C THR A 106 13.47 13.61 11.07
N SER A 107 12.22 13.46 11.51
CA SER A 107 11.71 14.09 12.73
C SER A 107 12.37 13.54 13.98
N GLU A 108 12.65 12.23 14.04
CA GLU A 108 13.35 11.60 15.16
C GLU A 108 14.79 12.11 15.27
N GLU A 109 15.51 12.16 14.15
CA GLU A 109 16.85 12.73 14.08
C GLU A 109 16.87 14.21 14.50
N ALA A 110 15.93 15.01 14.00
CA ALA A 110 15.80 16.41 14.40
C ALA A 110 15.53 16.55 15.90
N MET A 111 14.71 15.68 16.48
CA MET A 111 14.40 15.71 17.91
C MET A 111 15.60 15.35 18.79
N GLU A 112 16.42 14.37 18.37
CA GLU A 112 17.65 14.05 19.11
C GLU A 112 18.67 15.19 19.01
N ASN A 113 18.83 15.82 17.84
CA ASN A 113 19.68 17.00 17.68
C ASN A 113 19.20 18.17 18.57
N PHE A 114 17.89 18.39 18.68
CA PHE A 114 17.34 19.41 19.58
C PHE A 114 17.62 19.10 21.05
N LYS A 115 17.52 17.84 21.46
CA LYS A 115 17.79 17.40 22.82
C LYS A 115 19.27 17.54 23.17
N GLU A 116 20.17 17.23 22.25
CA GLU A 116 21.61 17.46 22.41
C GLU A 116 21.90 18.96 22.56
N ALA A 117 21.39 19.79 21.63
CA ALA A 117 21.56 21.24 21.69
C ALA A 117 20.99 21.87 22.97
N LEU A 118 19.86 21.36 23.48
CA LEU A 118 19.26 21.81 24.73
C LEU A 118 20.09 21.36 25.94
N GLY A 119 20.64 20.15 25.92
CA GLY A 119 21.58 19.66 26.94
C GLY A 119 22.85 20.49 27.02
N ASP A 120 23.43 20.85 25.86
CA ASP A 120 24.59 21.71 25.76
C ASP A 120 24.30 23.14 26.25
N ALA A 121 23.17 23.72 25.82
CA ALA A 121 22.74 25.03 26.28
C ALA A 121 22.50 25.07 27.81
N TRP A 122 21.93 24.00 28.36
CA TRP A 122 21.70 23.90 29.79
C TRP A 122 23.03 23.81 30.57
N ARG A 123 23.98 23.01 30.07
CA ARG A 123 25.31 22.89 30.66
C ARG A 123 26.09 24.20 30.60
N GLU A 124 26.05 24.92 29.47
CA GLU A 124 26.72 26.22 29.32
C GLU A 124 26.08 27.27 30.24
N SER A 125 24.76 27.23 30.41
CA SER A 125 24.03 28.09 31.35
C SER A 125 24.47 27.82 32.80
N ASP A 126 24.54 26.55 33.22
CA ASP A 126 25.00 26.19 34.56
C ASP A 126 26.46 26.62 34.81
N VAL A 127 27.33 26.40 33.82
CA VAL A 127 28.74 26.85 33.88
C VAL A 127 28.82 28.37 33.97
N SER A 128 27.98 29.10 33.22
CA SER A 128 27.93 30.55 33.25
C SER A 128 27.43 31.09 34.59
N ALA A 129 26.37 30.49 35.15
CA ALA A 129 25.86 30.84 36.48
C ALA A 129 26.91 30.59 37.58
N PHE A 130 27.62 29.46 37.52
CA PHE A 130 28.71 29.16 38.45
C PHE A 130 29.86 30.17 38.33
N ARG A 131 30.24 30.54 37.10
CA ARG A 131 31.25 31.58 36.85
C ARG A 131 30.82 32.92 37.44
N GLU A 132 29.55 33.30 37.27
CA GLU A 132 29.01 34.54 37.82
C GLU A 132 29.06 34.54 39.35
N GLN A 133 28.61 33.45 40.00
CA GLN A 133 28.70 33.30 41.45
C GLN A 133 30.13 33.44 41.94
N LEU A 134 31.09 32.77 41.30
CA LEU A 134 32.51 32.87 41.66
C LEU A 134 33.04 34.30 41.56
N VAL A 135 32.64 35.04 40.52
CA VAL A 135 33.01 36.46 40.34
C VAL A 135 32.41 37.31 41.46
N GLN A 136 31.15 37.09 41.83
CA GLN A 136 30.50 37.81 42.93
C GLN A 136 31.19 37.54 44.28
N GLU A 137 31.53 36.28 44.57
CA GLU A 137 32.28 35.89 45.77
C GLU A 137 33.66 36.57 45.83
N LYS A 138 34.39 36.59 44.70
CA LYS A 138 35.69 37.25 44.61
C LYS A 138 35.60 38.76 44.78
N LEU A 139 34.56 39.38 44.23
CA LEU A 139 34.31 40.82 44.41
C LEU A 139 34.04 41.14 45.88
N GLN A 140 33.22 40.34 46.57
CA GLN A 140 32.94 40.50 47.99
C GLN A 140 34.22 40.35 48.84
N GLU A 141 35.07 39.38 48.51
CA GLU A 141 36.37 39.19 49.17
C GLU A 141 37.25 40.45 49.04
N VAL A 142 37.28 41.08 47.86
CA VAL A 142 38.02 42.34 47.63
C VAL A 142 37.42 43.49 48.43
N LEU A 143 36.10 43.65 48.45
CA LEU A 143 35.43 44.71 49.22
C LEU A 143 35.76 44.62 50.71
N ILE A 144 35.66 43.43 51.30
CA ILE A 144 36.02 43.18 52.71
C ILE A 144 37.50 43.51 52.97
N LYS A 145 38.40 43.12 52.06
CA LYS A 145 39.83 43.45 52.17
C LYS A 145 40.09 44.95 52.08
N CYS A 146 39.37 45.68 51.22
CA CYS A 146 39.48 47.14 51.11
C CYS A 146 38.95 47.85 52.37
N GLU A 147 37.83 47.40 52.93
CA GLU A 147 37.31 47.92 54.21
C GLU A 147 38.31 47.68 55.37
N GLY A 148 38.88 46.49 55.47
CA GLY A 148 39.91 46.18 56.46
C GLY A 148 41.23 46.94 56.28
N LEU A 149 41.54 47.42 55.07
CA LEU A 149 42.67 48.31 54.81
C LEU A 149 42.37 49.76 55.19
N ALA A 150 41.12 50.22 55.02
CA ALA A 150 40.68 51.53 55.49
C ALA A 150 40.75 51.62 57.02
N ASP A 151 40.29 50.61 57.76
CA ASP A 151 40.38 50.55 59.22
C ASP A 151 41.83 50.51 59.74
N ARG A 152 42.74 49.81 59.03
CA ARG A 152 44.16 49.77 59.41
C ARG A 152 44.91 51.07 59.15
N ASN A 153 44.46 51.89 58.21
CA ASN A 153 45.04 53.20 57.95
C ASN A 153 44.55 54.26 58.95
N ILE A 154 43.35 54.12 59.52
CA ILE A 154 42.84 55.01 60.56
C ILE A 154 43.58 54.79 61.90
N GLY A 155 44.00 53.56 62.20
CA GLY A 155 44.76 53.26 63.43
C GLY A 155 46.26 53.60 63.40
N LYS A 156 46.80 54.11 62.29
CA LYS A 156 48.23 54.51 62.18
C LYS A 156 48.45 56.02 62.09
N THR A 157 47.40 56.81 62.07
CA THR A 157 47.50 58.28 61.93
C THR A 157 47.23 59.04 63.22
N ASP A 158 47.21 58.40 64.40
CA ASP A 158 46.88 59.07 65.67
C ASP A 158 48.02 59.07 66.72
N ASP A 159 49.21 58.54 66.40
CA ASP A 159 50.41 58.62 67.28
C ASP A 159 51.48 59.58 66.71
N ALA A 160 51.05 60.71 66.15
CA ALA A 160 51.95 61.77 65.71
C ALA A 160 51.35 63.18 65.92
N ALA A 161 50.91 63.48 67.15
CA ALA A 161 50.76 64.86 67.64
C ALA A 161 50.75 64.90 69.17
N GLU A 162 51.85 65.47 69.71
CA GLU A 162 52.08 66.10 71.03
C GLU A 162 51.60 65.44 72.34
#